data_AF-A0A814VKI0-F1
#
_entry.id   AF-A0A814VKI0-F1
#
_cell.length_a   1.000
_cell.length_b   1.000
_cell.length_c   1.000
_cell.angle_alpha   90.00
_cell.angle_beta   90.00
_cell.angle_gamma   90.00
#
_symmetry.space_group_name_H-M   'P 1'
#
loop_
_entity.id
_entity.type
_entity.pdbx_description
1 polymer ?
#
loop_
_entity_poly.entity_id
_entity_poly.type
_entity_poly.pdbx_seq_one_letter_code
_entity_poly.pdbx_strand_id
1 'polypeptide(L)'
;MTKTISEYLTFRGGEWITQSFVEASDVIKFNVIKFFYANIIDYTRIIMILIGAYTITTDWHLLSAFLILVAMYLDAIDGPVACIYDQSSIFGCRIDLLADLLGQVVIIIWWARYDFSIVPWLVIFTFIELGTGLFDFEKTTTRKYPILNKNQTGFFVILDWSMRLNSYTQFGSLIWYAYYIYCVLRILECCYEYNELISMINLVSAIQNQNLILILFLLNRYCLFIPSLLYLWCKLAFGIRTVQSWIELSRKKEPAINEIIYEDVSTSYQGGFVHYKPLLDEYKKLIETCYEDLKFILKDKYELALSKREVFWINLWKRTGVQTEEIIYKNRHELEKMVHSLMEKYYHSNTVLLDGYGYLLNPINSKTQPFHIDYNCDYSSLFIPLVPLSADNSVQYIIPSPFIDSDLFREATKNCDKINVSLLLKNQNYYSVRQCISNSFVVLKMDFGTIHRAISNHDTYHRPMFYISVIRKNSPNQTNIPDESLIETIKKDL
;
A
#
# COMPACT_ATOMS: atom_id res chain seq x y z
N MET A 1 -2.01 -32.69 -9.15
CA MET A 1 -2.81 -31.86 -8.22
C MET A 1 -3.65 -30.91 -9.04
N THR A 2 -4.97 -31.14 -9.05
CA THR A 2 -5.96 -30.27 -9.68
C THR A 2 -6.14 -29.01 -8.83
N LYS A 3 -5.88 -27.82 -9.40
CA LYS A 3 -6.14 -26.54 -8.74
C LYS A 3 -7.63 -26.45 -8.37
N THR A 4 -7.94 -26.51 -7.08
CA THR A 4 -9.27 -26.17 -6.57
C THR A 4 -9.43 -24.65 -6.60
N ILE A 5 -10.27 -24.16 -7.50
CA ILE A 5 -10.76 -22.79 -7.49
C ILE A 5 -11.68 -22.67 -6.28
N SER A 6 -11.25 -21.95 -5.24
CA SER A 6 -12.14 -21.54 -4.16
C SER A 6 -12.92 -20.33 -4.61
N GLU A 7 -14.22 -20.50 -4.76
CA GLU A 7 -15.16 -19.41 -4.98
C GLU A 7 -15.53 -18.80 -3.61
N TYR A 8 -15.44 -17.48 -3.50
CA TYR A 8 -15.99 -16.77 -2.34
C TYR A 8 -16.81 -15.57 -2.79
N LEU A 9 -17.78 -15.23 -1.95
CA LEU A 9 -18.72 -14.14 -2.17
C LEU A 9 -18.18 -12.85 -1.56
N THR A 10 -17.96 -11.85 -2.38
CA THR A 10 -17.66 -10.48 -1.93
C THR A 10 -18.89 -9.60 -2.10
N PHE A 11 -19.31 -8.93 -1.03
CA PHE A 11 -20.43 -7.98 -1.10
C PHE A 11 -19.93 -6.64 -1.62
N ARG A 12 -20.29 -6.30 -2.86
CA ARG A 12 -19.94 -5.01 -3.49
C ARG A 12 -21.17 -4.45 -4.18
N GLY A 13 -21.44 -3.16 -3.95
CA GLY A 13 -22.55 -2.46 -4.59
C GLY A 13 -23.95 -2.92 -4.16
N GLY A 14 -24.10 -3.59 -3.00
CA GLY A 14 -25.40 -4.07 -2.53
C GLY A 14 -25.74 -5.51 -2.93
N GLU A 15 -24.84 -6.21 -3.63
CA GLU A 15 -25.03 -7.60 -4.06
C GLU A 15 -23.82 -8.48 -3.71
N TRP A 16 -24.06 -9.78 -3.53
CA TRP A 16 -23.02 -10.79 -3.31
C TRP A 16 -22.50 -11.29 -4.67
N ILE A 17 -21.24 -11.01 -4.97
CA ILE A 17 -20.61 -11.38 -6.23
C ILE A 17 -19.63 -12.53 -5.99
N THR A 18 -19.80 -13.63 -6.72
CA THR A 18 -18.87 -14.76 -6.71
C THR A 18 -17.63 -14.37 -7.50
N GLN A 19 -16.49 -14.25 -6.82
CA GLN A 19 -15.21 -14.03 -7.48
C GLN A 19 -14.38 -15.31 -7.48
N SER A 20 -13.98 -15.73 -8.67
CA SER A 20 -12.98 -16.77 -8.89
C SER A 20 -11.62 -16.11 -9.12
N PHE A 21 -10.78 -16.12 -8.09
CA PHE A 21 -9.37 -15.77 -8.27
C PHE A 21 -8.62 -17.01 -8.75
N VAL A 22 -7.75 -16.84 -9.76
CA VAL A 22 -6.56 -17.68 -9.82
C VAL A 22 -5.74 -17.25 -8.62
N GLU A 23 -5.78 -18.03 -7.53
CA GLU A 23 -4.90 -17.83 -6.38
C GLU A 23 -3.51 -17.48 -6.95
N ALA A 24 -3.01 -16.26 -6.64
CA ALA A 24 -1.58 -16.10 -6.53
C ALA A 24 -1.14 -17.31 -5.71
N SER A 25 -0.22 -18.13 -6.23
CA SER A 25 0.10 -19.47 -5.73
C SER A 25 0.48 -19.56 -4.25
N ASP A 26 0.50 -18.42 -3.56
CA ASP A 26 1.08 -18.20 -2.24
C ASP A 26 0.06 -17.61 -1.27
N VAL A 27 -1.26 -17.71 -1.51
CA VAL A 27 -2.25 -17.46 -0.45
C VAL A 27 -2.22 -18.63 0.52
N ILE A 28 -1.40 -18.49 1.57
CA ILE A 28 -1.30 -19.48 2.64
C ILE A 28 -2.65 -19.53 3.38
N LYS A 29 -3.34 -20.66 3.29
CA LYS A 29 -4.64 -20.86 3.92
C LYS A 29 -4.51 -20.82 5.44
N PHE A 30 -5.54 -20.30 6.13
CA PHE A 30 -5.56 -20.23 7.60
C PHE A 30 -5.32 -21.59 8.27
N ASN A 31 -5.82 -22.69 7.68
CA ASN A 31 -5.59 -24.04 8.18
C ASN A 31 -4.11 -24.46 8.18
N VAL A 32 -3.27 -23.79 7.40
CA VAL A 32 -1.81 -23.95 7.43
C VAL A 32 -1.20 -22.96 8.43
N ILE A 33 -1.58 -21.68 8.35
CA ILE A 33 -1.05 -20.61 9.22
C ILE A 33 -1.19 -20.96 10.71
N LYS A 34 -2.36 -21.46 11.14
CA LYS A 34 -2.60 -21.79 12.55
C LYS A 34 -1.68 -22.88 13.11
N PHE A 35 -1.00 -23.64 12.25
CA PHE A 35 -0.05 -24.70 12.64
C PHE A 35 1.41 -24.34 12.31
N PHE A 36 1.71 -23.07 12.01
CA PHE A 36 3.08 -22.60 12.00
C PHE A 36 3.76 -22.87 13.34
N TYR A 37 5.04 -23.24 13.30
CA TYR A 37 5.82 -23.62 14.49
C TYR A 37 5.87 -22.48 15.50
N ALA A 38 6.06 -21.24 15.04
CA ALA A 38 6.00 -20.05 15.89
C ALA A 38 4.64 -19.93 16.60
N ASN A 39 3.53 -20.08 15.88
CA ASN A 39 2.19 -20.01 16.47
C ASN A 39 1.92 -21.13 17.49
N ILE A 40 2.48 -22.32 17.28
CA ILE A 40 2.40 -23.44 18.24
C ILE A 40 3.17 -23.09 19.52
N ILE A 41 4.32 -22.43 19.40
CA ILE A 41 5.07 -21.90 20.55
C ILE A 41 4.19 -20.89 21.29
N ASP A 42 3.56 -19.93 20.60
CA ASP A 42 2.69 -18.94 21.23
C ASP A 42 1.48 -19.56 21.94
N TYR A 43 0.85 -20.57 21.34
CA TYR A 43 -0.22 -21.31 22.02
C TYR A 43 0.27 -22.01 23.28
N THR A 44 1.48 -22.57 23.23
CA THR A 44 2.11 -23.19 24.40
C THR A 44 2.36 -22.14 25.48
N ARG A 45 2.90 -20.96 25.12
CA ARG A 45 3.08 -19.82 26.02
C ARG A 45 1.78 -19.43 26.70
N ILE A 46 0.70 -19.26 25.93
CA ILE A 46 -0.64 -18.93 26.46
C ILE A 46 -1.11 -19.98 27.47
N ILE A 47 -1.02 -21.27 27.14
CA ILE A 47 -1.43 -22.36 28.03
C ILE A 47 -0.60 -22.33 29.33
N MET A 48 0.72 -22.16 29.22
CA MET A 48 1.61 -22.10 30.39
C MET A 48 1.30 -20.92 31.30
N ILE A 49 1.02 -19.73 30.72
CA ILE A 49 0.64 -18.53 31.47
C ILE A 49 -0.70 -18.74 32.17
N LEU A 50 -1.69 -19.35 31.51
CA LEU A 50 -3.00 -19.64 32.11
C LEU A 50 -2.91 -20.67 33.24
N ILE A 51 -2.10 -21.72 33.08
CA ILE A 51 -1.83 -22.67 34.17
C ILE A 51 -1.10 -21.94 35.31
N GLY A 52 -0.12 -21.10 35.00
CA GLY A 52 0.59 -20.27 35.97
C GLY A 52 -0.36 -19.36 36.76
N ALA A 53 -1.32 -18.74 36.08
CA ALA A 53 -2.37 -17.92 36.71
C ALA A 53 -3.23 -18.75 37.67
N TYR A 54 -3.62 -19.96 37.26
CA TYR A 54 -4.37 -20.88 38.12
C TYR A 54 -3.55 -21.29 39.35
N THR A 55 -2.27 -21.63 39.17
CA THR A 55 -1.39 -22.05 40.28
C THR A 55 -1.12 -20.93 41.28
N ILE A 56 -1.21 -19.67 40.88
CA ILE A 56 -1.18 -18.52 41.81
C ILE A 56 -2.38 -18.55 42.77
N THR A 57 -3.55 -19.01 42.32
CA THR A 57 -4.76 -19.10 43.16
C THR A 57 -4.74 -20.29 44.12
N THR A 58 -3.89 -21.29 43.86
CA THR A 58 -3.68 -22.47 44.72
C THR A 58 -2.39 -22.38 45.53
N ASP A 59 -1.77 -21.21 45.60
CA ASP A 59 -0.54 -20.92 46.35
C ASP A 59 0.69 -21.75 45.92
N TRP A 60 0.72 -22.19 44.66
CA TRP A 60 1.85 -22.94 44.06
C TRP A 60 2.82 -21.98 43.37
N HIS A 61 3.45 -21.10 44.15
CA HIS A 61 4.26 -19.97 43.67
C HIS A 61 5.49 -20.38 42.85
N LEU A 62 6.20 -21.45 43.26
CA LEU A 62 7.37 -21.92 42.53
C LEU A 62 7.01 -22.48 41.15
N LEU A 63 5.89 -23.19 41.06
CA LEU A 63 5.40 -23.68 39.77
C LEU A 63 4.93 -22.52 38.88
N SER A 64 4.26 -21.53 39.47
CA SER A 64 3.84 -20.30 38.78
C SER A 64 5.04 -19.56 38.19
N ALA A 65 6.10 -19.35 39.00
CA ALA A 65 7.36 -18.76 38.55
C ALA A 65 7.98 -19.55 37.40
N PHE A 66 8.07 -20.88 37.54
CA PHE A 66 8.65 -21.74 36.52
C PHE A 66 7.88 -21.65 35.19
N LEU A 67 6.55 -21.75 35.24
CA LEU A 67 5.70 -21.69 34.03
C LEU A 67 5.82 -20.35 33.32
N ILE A 68 5.81 -19.24 34.07
CA ILE A 68 5.95 -17.89 33.50
C ILE A 68 7.34 -17.70 32.90
N LEU A 69 8.41 -18.10 33.60
CA LEU A 69 9.79 -17.98 33.09
C LEU A 69 10.01 -18.83 31.84
N VAL A 70 9.43 -20.03 31.75
CA VAL A 70 9.52 -20.85 30.54
C VAL A 70 8.70 -20.25 29.41
N ALA A 71 7.50 -19.72 29.68
CA ALA A 71 6.70 -19.02 28.67
C ALA A 71 7.45 -17.80 28.08
N MET A 72 8.17 -17.06 28.92
CA MET A 72 9.05 -15.99 28.44
C MET A 72 10.26 -16.52 27.68
N TYR A 73 10.88 -17.61 28.11
CA TYR A 73 11.98 -18.20 27.34
C TYR A 73 11.52 -18.61 25.92
N LEU A 74 10.29 -19.10 25.81
CA LEU A 74 9.65 -19.43 24.53
C LEU A 74 9.36 -18.19 23.67
N ASP A 75 9.06 -17.04 24.26
CA ASP A 75 8.90 -15.75 23.55
C ASP A 75 10.14 -15.40 22.73
N ALA A 76 11.31 -15.54 23.33
CA ALA A 76 12.55 -15.25 22.62
C ALA A 76 12.86 -16.25 21.48
N ILE A 77 12.12 -17.34 21.37
CA ILE A 77 12.32 -18.42 20.38
C ILE A 77 11.33 -18.32 19.22
N ASP A 78 10.11 -17.85 19.44
CA ASP A 78 9.05 -17.86 18.40
C ASP A 78 9.43 -17.04 17.15
N GLY A 79 9.99 -15.85 17.32
CA GLY A 79 10.43 -14.97 16.24
C GLY A 79 11.56 -15.58 15.40
N PRO A 80 12.67 -16.05 16.01
CA PRO A 80 13.69 -16.82 15.31
C PRO A 80 13.13 -18.03 14.56
N VAL A 81 12.21 -18.78 15.17
CA VAL A 81 11.55 -19.93 14.52
C VAL A 81 10.72 -19.46 13.32
N ALA A 82 9.93 -18.38 13.45
CA ALA A 82 9.18 -17.81 12.34
C ALA A 82 10.10 -17.41 11.17
N CYS A 83 11.25 -16.80 11.45
CA CYS A 83 12.22 -16.41 10.43
C CYS A 83 12.90 -17.61 9.76
N ILE A 84 13.32 -18.62 10.53
CA ILE A 84 14.04 -19.80 10.01
C ILE A 84 13.14 -20.61 9.04
N TYR A 85 11.85 -20.69 9.35
CA TYR A 85 10.89 -21.48 8.55
C TYR A 85 10.08 -20.64 7.56
N ASP A 86 10.36 -19.34 7.41
CA ASP A 86 9.60 -18.40 6.58
C ASP A 86 8.08 -18.40 6.89
N GLN A 87 7.76 -18.37 8.19
CA GLN A 87 6.42 -18.49 8.75
C GLN A 87 5.90 -17.18 9.38
N SER A 88 6.56 -16.05 9.10
CA SER A 88 6.14 -14.74 9.58
C SER A 88 4.77 -14.36 9.02
N SER A 89 3.78 -14.20 9.89
CA SER A 89 2.40 -13.89 9.48
C SER A 89 1.75 -12.86 10.42
N ILE A 90 0.80 -12.09 9.87
CA ILE A 90 -0.01 -11.13 10.67
C ILE A 90 -0.77 -11.87 11.77
N PHE A 91 -1.24 -13.08 11.50
CA PHE A 91 -1.94 -13.88 12.50
C PHE A 91 -0.99 -14.28 13.65
N GLY A 92 0.21 -14.77 13.34
CA GLY A 92 1.19 -15.12 14.37
C GLY A 92 1.54 -13.94 15.27
N CYS A 93 1.82 -12.77 14.68
CA CYS A 93 2.06 -11.53 15.43
C CYS A 93 0.90 -11.14 16.37
N ARG A 94 -0.36 -11.50 16.07
CA ARG A 94 -1.49 -11.28 17.00
C ARG A 94 -1.50 -12.26 18.16
N ILE A 95 -1.13 -13.52 17.92
CA ILE A 95 -1.13 -14.55 18.96
C ILE A 95 0.05 -14.31 19.91
N ASP A 96 1.22 -13.97 19.37
CA ASP A 96 2.39 -13.50 20.11
C ASP A 96 2.04 -12.32 21.03
N LEU A 97 1.48 -11.23 20.47
CA LEU A 97 0.99 -10.10 21.26
C LEU A 97 0.01 -10.56 22.34
N LEU A 98 -0.94 -11.44 22.03
CA LEU A 98 -1.89 -11.96 23.03
C LEU A 98 -1.18 -12.71 24.18
N ALA A 99 -0.14 -13.49 23.89
CA ALA A 99 0.65 -14.17 24.91
C ALA A 99 1.35 -13.16 25.83
N ASP A 100 1.94 -12.10 25.27
CA ASP A 100 2.57 -11.01 26.03
C ASP A 100 1.58 -10.30 26.94
N LEU A 101 0.40 -9.96 26.40
CA LEU A 101 -0.70 -9.33 27.14
C LEU A 101 -1.07 -10.17 28.36
N LEU A 102 -1.28 -11.47 28.17
CA LEU A 102 -1.65 -12.39 29.23
C LEU A 102 -0.54 -12.51 30.27
N GLY A 103 0.71 -12.64 29.84
CA GLY A 103 1.86 -12.75 30.74
C GLY A 103 1.98 -11.53 31.68
N GLN A 104 1.86 -10.32 31.12
CA GLN A 104 1.90 -9.08 31.90
C GLN A 104 0.74 -9.00 32.89
N VAL A 105 -0.49 -9.28 32.45
CA VAL A 105 -1.67 -9.26 33.35
C VAL A 105 -1.51 -10.21 34.52
N VAL A 106 -1.03 -11.44 34.26
CA VAL A 106 -0.80 -12.44 35.32
C VAL A 106 0.28 -11.98 36.30
N ILE A 107 1.38 -11.41 35.81
CA ILE A 107 2.44 -10.85 36.68
C ILE A 107 1.89 -9.71 37.55
N ILE A 108 1.08 -8.79 37.00
CA ILE A 108 0.48 -7.69 37.77
C ILE A 108 -0.41 -8.24 38.88
N ILE A 109 -1.33 -9.16 38.54
CA ILE A 109 -2.25 -9.76 39.52
C ILE A 109 -1.46 -10.46 40.62
N TRP A 110 -0.42 -11.21 40.23
CA TRP A 110 0.41 -11.93 41.19
C TRP A 110 1.15 -10.98 42.12
N TRP A 111 1.71 -9.89 41.60
CA TRP A 111 2.46 -8.93 42.40
C TRP A 111 1.53 -8.10 43.30
N ALA A 112 0.37 -7.69 42.78
CA ALA A 112 -0.66 -6.95 43.51
C ALA A 112 -1.19 -7.70 44.73
N ARG A 113 -1.17 -9.03 44.69
CA ARG A 113 -1.53 -9.90 45.83
C ARG A 113 -0.61 -9.66 47.04
N TYR A 114 0.67 -9.34 46.82
CA TYR A 114 1.66 -9.23 47.90
C TYR A 114 2.04 -7.80 48.26
N ASP A 115 2.04 -6.91 47.27
CA ASP A 115 2.37 -5.52 47.47
C ASP A 115 1.45 -4.65 46.60
N PHE A 116 0.31 -4.26 47.16
CA PHE A 116 -0.62 -3.41 46.44
C PHE A 116 -0.06 -2.00 46.18
N SER A 117 0.95 -1.56 46.95
CA SER A 117 1.52 -0.21 46.81
C SER A 117 2.26 -0.02 45.48
N ILE A 118 2.71 -1.13 44.87
CA ILE A 118 3.42 -1.11 43.59
C ILE A 118 2.48 -1.08 42.38
N VAL A 119 1.18 -1.39 42.57
CA VAL A 119 0.19 -1.52 41.47
C VAL A 119 0.14 -0.28 40.57
N PRO A 120 0.15 0.97 41.07
CA PRO A 120 0.17 2.14 40.19
C PRO A 120 1.35 2.14 39.22
N TRP A 121 2.53 1.72 39.68
CA TRP A 121 3.73 1.62 38.84
C TRP A 121 3.61 0.50 37.81
N LEU A 122 3.09 -0.66 38.22
CA LEU A 122 2.85 -1.77 37.31
C LEU A 122 1.84 -1.43 36.21
N VAL A 123 0.80 -0.66 36.54
CA VAL A 123 -0.17 -0.17 35.55
C VAL A 123 0.51 0.75 34.53
N ILE A 124 1.38 1.67 34.98
CA ILE A 124 2.15 2.55 34.08
C ILE A 124 3.04 1.73 33.15
N PHE A 125 3.80 0.78 33.70
CA PHE A 125 4.71 -0.07 32.93
C PHE A 125 3.96 -0.94 31.91
N THR A 126 2.83 -1.50 32.34
CA THR A 126 1.94 -2.26 31.47
C THR A 126 1.43 -1.37 30.35
N PHE A 127 0.94 -0.16 30.64
CA PHE A 127 0.45 0.75 29.60
C PHE A 127 1.52 1.09 28.56
N ILE A 128 2.78 1.27 28.99
CA ILE A 128 3.91 1.49 28.08
C ILE A 128 4.11 0.25 27.19
N GLU A 129 4.17 -0.94 27.77
CA GLU A 129 4.33 -2.20 27.02
C GLU A 129 3.19 -2.41 26.03
N LEU A 130 1.94 -2.32 26.50
CA LEU A 130 0.71 -2.45 25.71
C LEU A 130 0.66 -1.47 24.54
N GLY A 131 0.92 -0.19 24.82
CA GLY A 131 0.93 0.84 23.80
C GLY A 131 1.96 0.52 22.73
N THR A 132 3.17 0.15 23.13
CA THR A 132 4.24 -0.20 22.17
C THR A 132 3.91 -1.43 21.34
N GLY A 133 3.36 -2.50 21.95
CA GLY A 133 2.98 -3.72 21.25
C GLY A 133 1.85 -3.49 20.25
N LEU A 134 0.84 -2.70 20.59
CA LEU A 134 -0.25 -2.33 19.67
C LEU A 134 0.27 -1.54 18.47
N PHE A 135 1.13 -0.56 18.71
CA PHE A 135 1.72 0.23 17.63
C PHE A 135 2.68 -0.58 16.75
N ASP A 136 3.43 -1.53 17.33
CA ASP A 136 4.29 -2.42 16.57
C ASP A 136 3.48 -3.41 15.72
N PHE A 137 2.39 -3.92 16.27
CA PHE A 137 1.42 -4.73 15.54
C PHE A 137 0.84 -3.95 14.33
N GLU A 138 0.38 -2.71 14.53
CA GLU A 138 -0.18 -1.89 13.46
C GLU A 138 0.85 -1.63 12.35
N LYS A 139 2.12 -1.38 12.71
CA LYS A 139 3.22 -1.27 11.74
C LYS A 139 3.49 -2.56 10.98
N THR A 140 3.47 -3.69 11.67
CA THR A 140 3.63 -5.02 11.05
C THR A 140 2.53 -5.27 10.01
N THR A 141 1.29 -4.89 10.31
CA THR A 141 0.17 -5.03 9.34
C THR A 141 0.31 -4.12 8.13
N THR A 142 0.90 -2.93 8.30
CA THR A 142 1.08 -1.95 7.21
C THR A 142 2.41 -2.10 6.47
N ARG A 143 3.34 -2.94 6.97
CA ARG A 143 4.72 -3.12 6.48
C ARG A 143 5.53 -1.82 6.40
N LYS A 144 5.22 -0.84 7.27
CA LYS A 144 5.86 0.47 7.29
C LYS A 144 6.52 0.73 8.64
N TYR A 145 7.79 0.37 8.76
CA TYR A 145 8.58 0.69 9.95
C TYR A 145 9.31 2.03 9.77
N PRO A 146 9.36 2.90 10.80
CA PRO A 146 10.18 4.09 10.74
C PRO A 146 11.66 3.70 10.67
N ILE A 147 12.42 4.42 9.84
CA ILE A 147 13.86 4.22 9.75
C ILE A 147 14.50 4.81 10.99
N LEU A 148 15.22 4.00 11.77
CA LEU A 148 15.98 4.50 12.91
C LEU A 148 17.18 5.32 12.40
N ASN A 149 17.17 6.65 12.60
CA ASN A 149 18.29 7.50 12.25
C ASN A 149 19.48 7.20 13.18
N LYS A 150 20.67 6.97 12.62
CA LYS A 150 21.89 6.64 13.38
C LYS A 150 22.38 7.74 14.34
N ASN A 151 21.83 8.96 14.22
CA ASN A 151 22.24 10.12 15.01
C ASN A 151 21.16 10.51 16.04
N GLN A 152 20.55 9.53 16.70
CA GLN A 152 19.63 9.81 17.80
C GLN A 152 20.40 10.40 18.98
N THR A 153 19.90 11.49 19.57
CA THR A 153 20.49 12.12 20.75
C THR A 153 19.53 12.05 21.94
N GLY A 154 20.08 12.25 23.14
CA GLY A 154 19.30 12.31 24.38
C GLY A 154 18.51 11.04 24.66
N PHE A 155 17.20 11.20 24.84
CA PHE A 155 16.27 10.15 25.29
C PHE A 155 16.24 8.90 24.39
N PHE A 156 16.59 9.02 23.11
CA PHE A 156 16.48 7.94 22.13
C PHE A 156 17.76 7.13 21.90
N VAL A 157 18.88 7.50 22.53
CA VAL A 157 20.16 6.76 22.38
C VAL A 157 20.01 5.29 22.77
N ILE A 158 19.19 5.02 23.80
CA ILE A 158 18.94 3.66 24.25
C ILE A 158 18.32 2.77 23.15
N LEU A 159 17.52 3.33 22.24
CA LEU A 159 16.91 2.58 21.12
C LEU A 159 17.94 2.10 20.13
N ASP A 160 18.99 2.87 19.86
CA ASP A 160 20.05 2.43 18.96
C ASP A 160 20.87 1.30 19.59
N TRP A 161 21.06 1.34 20.91
CA TRP A 161 21.74 0.29 21.66
C TRP A 161 20.91 -0.98 21.78
N SER A 162 19.60 -0.86 21.98
CA SER A 162 18.72 -1.99 22.31
C SER A 162 17.97 -2.55 21.10
N MET A 163 17.64 -1.73 20.09
CA MET A 163 16.73 -2.10 18.99
C MET A 163 17.25 -1.63 17.62
N ARG A 164 18.45 -2.05 17.24
CA ARG A 164 19.04 -1.66 15.95
C ARG A 164 18.24 -2.23 14.78
N LEU A 165 17.85 -1.36 13.83
CA LEU A 165 17.00 -1.71 12.68
C LEU A 165 15.62 -2.28 13.06
N ASN A 166 15.06 -1.87 14.20
CA ASN A 166 13.78 -2.39 14.74
C ASN A 166 13.84 -3.87 15.16
N SER A 167 15.02 -4.39 15.47
CA SER A 167 15.18 -5.72 16.06
C SER A 167 16.04 -5.63 17.31
N TYR A 168 15.75 -6.46 18.31
CA TYR A 168 16.53 -6.46 19.56
C TYR A 168 18.00 -6.80 19.27
N THR A 169 18.90 -5.98 19.82
CA THR A 169 20.31 -6.33 19.91
C THR A 169 20.52 -7.34 21.03
N GLN A 170 21.73 -7.87 21.18
CA GLN A 170 22.08 -8.67 22.37
C GLN A 170 21.89 -7.88 23.67
N PHE A 171 22.22 -6.58 23.66
CA PHE A 171 21.98 -5.71 24.82
C PHE A 171 20.48 -5.50 25.07
N GLY A 172 19.70 -5.28 24.01
CA GLY A 172 18.24 -5.19 24.10
C GLY A 172 17.58 -6.46 24.66
N SER A 173 18.04 -7.61 24.20
CA SER A 173 17.58 -8.92 24.69
C SER A 173 17.93 -9.10 26.17
N LEU A 174 19.16 -8.72 26.57
CA LEU A 174 19.61 -8.79 27.96
C LEU A 174 18.72 -7.96 28.90
N ILE A 175 18.44 -6.70 28.56
CA ILE A 175 17.60 -5.84 29.40
C ILE A 175 16.14 -6.33 29.42
N TRP A 176 15.64 -6.90 28.32
CA TRP A 176 14.32 -7.53 28.24
C TRP A 176 14.22 -8.74 29.19
N TYR A 177 15.18 -9.68 29.13
CA TYR A 177 15.22 -10.81 30.07
C TYR A 177 15.32 -10.35 31.53
N ALA A 178 16.16 -9.36 31.79
CA ALA A 178 16.36 -8.84 33.13
C ALA A 178 15.06 -8.27 33.74
N TYR A 179 14.24 -7.57 32.94
CA TYR A 179 12.94 -7.04 33.36
C TYR A 179 12.05 -8.13 33.94
N TYR A 180 11.81 -9.19 33.19
CA TYR A 180 10.89 -10.21 33.64
C TYR A 180 11.46 -11.10 34.75
N ILE A 181 12.75 -11.46 34.69
CA ILE A 181 13.41 -12.19 35.77
C ILE A 181 13.32 -11.38 37.06
N TYR A 182 13.48 -10.05 36.97
CA TYR A 182 13.31 -9.16 38.11
C TYR A 182 11.92 -9.22 38.71
N CYS A 183 10.88 -9.11 37.89
CA CYS A 183 9.49 -9.19 38.34
C CYS A 183 9.20 -10.52 39.05
N VAL A 184 9.58 -11.65 38.45
CA VAL A 184 9.34 -12.99 39.03
C VAL A 184 10.11 -13.17 40.34
N LEU A 185 11.40 -12.83 40.38
CA LEU A 185 12.21 -12.96 41.60
C LEU A 185 11.72 -12.03 42.71
N ARG A 186 11.23 -10.83 42.37
CA ARG A 186 10.70 -9.90 43.37
C ARG A 186 9.39 -10.41 43.97
N ILE A 187 8.54 -11.04 43.17
CA ILE A 187 7.32 -11.67 43.70
C ILE A 187 7.68 -12.85 44.61
N LEU A 188 8.63 -13.71 44.22
CA LEU A 188 9.10 -14.82 45.06
C LEU A 188 9.72 -14.34 46.37
N GLU A 189 10.44 -13.22 46.33
CA GLU A 189 10.97 -12.57 47.53
C GLU A 189 9.85 -12.09 48.46
N CYS A 190 8.80 -11.46 47.93
CA CYS A 190 7.63 -11.12 48.73
C CYS A 190 6.95 -12.38 49.30
N CYS A 191 6.77 -13.44 48.51
CA CYS A 191 6.22 -14.72 48.99
C CYS A 191 7.05 -15.30 50.15
N TYR A 192 8.37 -15.12 50.12
CA TYR A 192 9.29 -15.51 51.19
C TYR A 192 9.09 -14.66 52.45
N GLU A 193 9.01 -13.34 52.30
CA GLU A 193 8.78 -12.39 53.40
C GLU A 193 7.43 -12.64 54.12
N TYR A 194 6.38 -13.07 53.41
CA TYR A 194 5.06 -13.37 53.98
C TYR A 194 4.91 -14.79 54.57
N ASN A 195 6.00 -15.55 54.73
CA ASN A 195 6.01 -16.94 55.23
C ASN A 195 5.22 -17.98 54.41
N GLU A 196 4.55 -17.59 53.31
CA GLU A 196 3.85 -18.52 52.42
C GLU A 196 4.84 -19.46 51.72
N LEU A 197 6.04 -18.97 51.39
CA LEU A 197 7.10 -19.79 50.80
C LEU A 197 7.83 -20.67 51.82
N ILE A 198 7.82 -20.32 53.11
CA ILE A 198 8.57 -21.05 54.16
C ILE A 198 7.95 -22.44 54.40
N SER A 199 6.63 -22.58 54.30
CA SER A 199 5.97 -23.90 54.38
C SER A 199 6.40 -24.84 53.25
N MET A 200 6.59 -24.31 52.03
CA MET A 200 7.13 -25.03 50.86
C MET A 200 8.64 -25.26 50.96
N ILE A 201 9.43 -24.28 51.41
CA ILE A 201 10.88 -24.42 51.58
C ILE A 201 11.19 -25.40 52.70
N ASN A 202 10.35 -25.54 53.72
CA ASN A 202 10.48 -26.59 54.73
C ASN A 202 10.30 -28.00 54.14
N LEU A 203 9.55 -28.16 53.04
CA LEU A 203 9.53 -29.40 52.26
C LEU A 203 10.80 -29.58 51.42
N VAL A 204 11.39 -28.48 50.94
CA VAL A 204 12.66 -28.42 50.19
C VAL A 204 13.89 -28.34 51.11
N SER A 205 13.72 -28.31 52.44
CA SER A 205 14.77 -28.15 53.45
C SER A 205 15.76 -29.32 53.51
N ALA A 206 15.58 -30.34 52.68
CA ALA A 206 16.64 -31.27 52.26
C ALA A 206 17.77 -30.58 51.47
N ILE A 207 17.59 -29.35 50.97
CA ILE A 207 18.57 -28.57 50.22
C ILE A 207 19.18 -27.49 51.15
N GLN A 208 20.41 -27.75 51.62
CA GLN A 208 21.20 -27.02 52.63
C GLN A 208 21.55 -25.54 52.34
N ASN A 209 20.87 -24.79 51.47
CA ASN A 209 21.43 -23.54 50.94
C ASN A 209 20.52 -22.30 51.04
N GLN A 210 20.11 -21.94 52.26
CA GLN A 210 19.45 -20.64 52.53
C GLN A 210 20.27 -19.44 52.03
N ASN A 211 21.60 -19.56 52.03
CA ASN A 211 22.51 -18.55 51.49
C ASN A 211 22.28 -18.29 49.99
N LEU A 212 21.95 -19.33 49.22
CA LEU A 212 21.71 -19.18 47.78
C LEU A 212 20.46 -18.35 47.49
N ILE A 213 19.37 -18.57 48.24
CA ILE A 213 18.13 -17.81 48.10
C ILE A 213 18.37 -16.33 48.41
N LEU A 214 19.08 -16.05 49.50
CA LEU A 214 19.43 -14.67 49.88
C LEU A 214 20.32 -14.01 48.81
N ILE A 215 21.30 -14.74 48.27
CA ILE A 215 22.15 -14.25 47.17
C ILE A 215 21.30 -13.93 45.94
N LEU A 216 20.35 -14.79 45.56
CA LEU A 216 19.45 -14.53 44.44
C LEU A 216 18.60 -13.28 44.63
N PHE A 217 18.09 -13.04 45.84
CA PHE A 217 17.34 -11.82 46.18
C PHE A 217 18.21 -10.57 46.17
N LEU A 218 19.46 -10.66 46.65
CA LEU A 218 20.42 -9.56 46.56
C LEU A 218 20.77 -9.25 45.11
N LEU A 219 21.06 -10.27 44.30
CA LEU A 219 21.29 -10.11 42.85
C LEU A 219 20.08 -9.48 42.16
N ASN A 220 18.87 -9.88 42.55
CA ASN A 220 17.65 -9.29 42.02
C ASN A 220 17.58 -7.78 42.30
N ARG A 221 17.75 -7.38 43.56
CA ARG A 221 17.68 -5.98 44.00
C ARG A 221 18.76 -5.10 43.36
N TYR A 222 19.99 -5.59 43.27
CA TYR A 222 21.15 -4.76 42.90
C TYR A 222 21.59 -4.91 41.44
N CYS A 223 21.41 -6.09 40.84
CA CYS A 223 21.90 -6.37 39.49
C CYS A 223 20.80 -6.31 38.42
N LEU A 224 19.57 -6.70 38.74
CA LEU A 224 18.49 -6.75 37.76
C LEU A 224 17.65 -5.47 37.70
N PHE A 225 17.49 -4.75 38.82
CA PHE A 225 16.66 -3.54 38.86
C PHE A 225 17.03 -2.48 37.80
N ILE A 226 18.32 -2.16 37.65
CA ILE A 226 18.78 -1.14 36.69
C ILE A 226 18.51 -1.59 35.24
N PRO A 227 18.91 -2.79 34.79
CA PRO A 227 18.51 -3.33 33.49
C PRO A 227 16.99 -3.33 33.24
N SER A 228 16.18 -3.70 34.24
CA SER A 228 14.72 -3.66 34.14
C SER A 228 14.19 -2.25 33.90
N LEU A 229 14.76 -1.25 34.57
CA LEU A 229 14.41 0.15 34.36
C LEU A 229 14.84 0.65 32.98
N LEU A 230 16.01 0.23 32.49
CA LEU A 230 16.49 0.54 31.14
C LEU A 230 15.60 -0.07 30.05
N TYR A 231 15.05 -1.28 30.29
CA TYR A 231 14.09 -1.90 29.39
C TYR A 231 12.80 -1.08 29.28
N LEU A 232 12.23 -0.67 30.41
CA LEU A 232 11.04 0.19 30.43
C LEU A 232 11.30 1.53 29.73
N TRP A 233 12.48 2.12 29.96
CA TRP A 233 12.92 3.32 29.26
C TRP A 233 12.97 3.08 27.74
N CYS A 234 13.57 1.98 27.31
CA CYS A 234 13.64 1.59 25.90
C CYS A 234 12.24 1.51 25.26
N LYS A 235 11.28 0.84 25.91
CA LYS A 235 9.90 0.74 25.42
C LYS A 235 9.22 2.10 25.34
N LEU A 236 9.35 2.93 26.37
CA LEU A 236 8.81 4.30 26.35
C LEU A 236 9.39 5.12 25.19
N ALA A 237 10.71 5.04 24.96
CA ALA A 237 11.36 5.67 23.82
C ALA A 237 10.81 5.16 22.48
N PHE A 238 10.60 3.86 22.34
CA PHE A 238 10.04 3.26 21.13
C PHE A 238 8.61 3.72 20.88
N GLY A 239 7.79 3.79 21.94
CA GLY A 239 6.40 4.26 21.87
C GLY A 239 6.31 5.73 21.46
N ILE A 240 7.04 6.62 22.14
CA ILE A 240 7.09 8.05 21.81
C ILE A 240 7.56 8.24 20.37
N ARG A 241 8.62 7.55 19.96
CA ARG A 241 9.13 7.63 18.59
C ARG A 241 8.08 7.19 17.58
N THR A 242 7.38 6.09 17.88
CA THR A 242 6.34 5.57 17.00
C THR A 242 5.23 6.60 16.80
N VAL A 243 4.73 7.19 17.88
CA VAL A 243 3.72 8.25 17.84
C VAL A 243 4.23 9.48 17.09
N GLN A 244 5.48 9.91 17.30
CA GLN A 244 6.06 11.05 16.59
C GLN A 244 6.23 10.80 15.09
N SER A 245 6.54 9.56 14.71
CA SER A 245 6.63 9.15 13.31
C SER A 245 5.28 8.77 12.70
N TRP A 246 4.20 8.87 13.48
CA TRP A 246 2.88 8.42 13.06
C TRP A 246 2.35 9.35 11.98
N ILE A 247 2.23 8.81 10.77
CA ILE A 247 1.55 9.48 9.67
C ILE A 247 0.24 8.73 9.49
N GLU A 248 -0.82 9.23 10.13
CA GLU A 248 -2.16 8.80 9.78
C GLU A 248 -2.42 9.27 8.35
N LEU A 249 -2.52 8.32 7.41
CA LEU A 249 -3.02 8.64 6.08
C LEU A 249 -4.36 9.33 6.28
N SER A 250 -4.51 10.55 5.76
CA SER A 250 -5.70 11.35 6.07
C SER A 250 -6.93 10.48 5.83
N ARG A 251 -7.78 10.30 6.86
CA ARG A 251 -9.13 9.73 6.72
C ARG A 251 -10.05 10.69 5.96
N LYS A 252 -9.51 11.49 5.03
CA LYS A 252 -10.34 12.12 4.01
C LYS A 252 -11.17 10.97 3.45
N LYS A 253 -12.49 11.09 3.60
CA LYS A 253 -13.53 10.37 2.85
C LYS A 253 -12.89 9.93 1.54
N GLU A 254 -13.00 8.65 1.16
CA GLU A 254 -12.69 8.16 -0.20
C GLU A 254 -12.67 9.37 -1.11
N PRO A 255 -11.49 9.83 -1.59
CA PRO A 255 -11.36 11.18 -2.10
C PRO A 255 -12.54 11.38 -3.02
N ALA A 256 -13.42 12.33 -2.66
CA ALA A 256 -14.37 12.82 -3.63
C ALA A 256 -13.48 13.07 -4.83
N ILE A 257 -13.76 12.37 -5.93
CA ILE A 257 -12.87 12.19 -7.10
C ILE A 257 -12.33 13.54 -7.65
N ASN A 258 -12.85 14.65 -7.14
CA ASN A 258 -12.63 16.03 -7.48
C ASN A 258 -11.46 16.72 -6.74
N GLU A 259 -10.84 16.14 -5.71
CA GLU A 259 -9.72 16.78 -4.96
C GLU A 259 -8.42 15.96 -4.96
N ILE A 260 -8.05 15.39 -6.12
CA ILE A 260 -6.61 15.28 -6.42
C ILE A 260 -6.15 16.71 -6.71
N ILE A 261 -5.72 17.40 -5.65
CA ILE A 261 -4.91 18.60 -5.77
C ILE A 261 -3.63 18.13 -6.45
N TYR A 262 -3.53 18.39 -7.76
CA TYR A 262 -2.28 18.32 -8.49
C TYR A 262 -1.41 19.45 -7.91
N GLU A 263 -0.73 19.18 -6.78
CA GLU A 263 0.42 19.98 -6.39
C GLU A 263 1.34 20.03 -7.60
N ASP A 264 1.77 21.24 -7.95
CA ASP A 264 2.53 21.59 -9.14
C ASP A 264 3.67 20.58 -9.41
N VAL A 265 3.40 19.54 -10.21
CA VAL A 265 4.25 18.36 -10.44
C VAL A 265 5.42 18.70 -11.36
N SER A 266 6.03 19.86 -11.18
CA SER A 266 7.27 20.23 -11.86
C SER A 266 8.46 19.35 -11.44
N THR A 267 8.32 18.48 -10.42
CA THR A 267 9.44 17.72 -9.85
C THR A 267 9.28 16.20 -9.76
N SER A 268 8.10 15.60 -10.01
CA SER A 268 7.96 14.12 -9.98
C SER A 268 7.00 13.59 -11.05
N TYR A 269 7.54 13.38 -12.25
CA TYR A 269 6.80 12.79 -13.38
C TYR A 269 6.07 11.50 -12.96
N GLN A 270 4.74 11.53 -12.93
CA GLN A 270 3.85 10.37 -12.77
C GLN A 270 3.09 10.12 -14.08
N GLY A 271 3.81 9.89 -15.18
CA GLY A 271 3.16 9.48 -16.44
C GLY A 271 2.40 8.17 -16.30
N GLY A 272 1.34 7.97 -17.08
CA GLY A 272 0.57 6.74 -17.10
C GLY A 272 -0.92 6.89 -17.40
N PHE A 273 -1.67 5.84 -17.10
CA PHE A 273 -3.12 5.78 -17.22
C PHE A 273 -3.78 5.66 -15.85
N VAL A 274 -4.81 6.47 -15.62
CA VAL A 274 -5.70 6.39 -14.45
C VAL A 274 -7.08 5.89 -14.91
N HIS A 275 -7.59 4.88 -14.21
CA HIS A 275 -8.88 4.26 -14.49
C HIS A 275 -9.97 4.92 -13.62
N TYR A 276 -11.02 5.42 -14.24
CA TYR A 276 -12.19 5.97 -13.56
C TYR A 276 -13.42 5.08 -13.74
N LYS A 277 -14.51 5.48 -13.09
CA LYS A 277 -15.80 4.79 -13.15
C LYS A 277 -16.35 4.72 -14.59
N PRO A 278 -17.20 3.74 -14.89
CA PRO A 278 -17.95 3.71 -16.14
C PRO A 278 -18.72 5.00 -16.39
N LEU A 279 -18.88 5.34 -17.67
CA LEU A 279 -19.68 6.46 -18.16
C LEU A 279 -21.16 6.28 -17.78
N LEU A 280 -21.90 7.38 -17.73
CA LEU A 280 -23.36 7.33 -17.61
C LEU A 280 -23.97 6.71 -18.88
N ASP A 281 -25.06 5.96 -18.74
CA ASP A 281 -25.66 5.24 -19.88
C ASP A 281 -26.10 6.18 -21.01
N GLU A 282 -26.56 7.39 -20.67
CA GLU A 282 -26.88 8.43 -21.65
C GLU A 282 -25.67 8.82 -22.51
N TYR A 283 -24.49 8.95 -21.89
CA TYR A 283 -23.25 9.28 -22.58
C TYR A 283 -22.73 8.10 -23.39
N LYS A 284 -22.90 6.85 -22.91
CA LYS A 284 -22.56 5.64 -23.69
C LYS A 284 -23.35 5.60 -24.99
N LYS A 285 -24.67 5.76 -24.89
CA LYS A 285 -25.57 5.76 -26.06
C LYS A 285 -25.22 6.88 -27.03
N LEU A 286 -24.85 8.06 -26.52
CA LEU A 286 -24.47 9.21 -27.33
C LEU A 286 -23.21 8.95 -28.17
N ILE A 287 -22.14 8.41 -27.55
CA ILE A 287 -20.91 8.06 -28.29
C ILE A 287 -21.14 6.89 -29.24
N GLU A 288 -21.89 5.86 -28.85
CA GLU A 288 -22.20 4.73 -29.75
C GLU A 288 -22.99 5.19 -30.99
N THR A 289 -24.02 6.00 -30.78
CA THR A 289 -24.84 6.53 -31.90
C THR A 289 -24.01 7.38 -32.85
N CYS A 290 -23.16 8.26 -32.30
CA CYS A 290 -22.25 9.08 -33.09
C CYS A 290 -21.27 8.21 -33.89
N TYR A 291 -20.70 7.17 -33.28
CA TYR A 291 -19.78 6.25 -33.96
C TYR A 291 -20.43 5.50 -35.13
N GLU A 292 -21.65 4.99 -34.95
CA GLU A 292 -22.38 4.31 -36.03
C GLU A 292 -22.77 5.26 -37.17
N ASP A 293 -23.19 6.49 -36.85
CA ASP A 293 -23.43 7.54 -37.86
C ASP A 293 -22.15 7.81 -38.67
N LEU A 294 -20.98 7.90 -38.01
CA LEU A 294 -19.70 8.13 -38.71
C LEU A 294 -19.31 6.99 -39.64
N LYS A 295 -19.56 5.74 -39.25
CA LYS A 295 -19.33 4.58 -40.14
C LYS A 295 -20.18 4.67 -41.39
N PHE A 296 -21.44 5.09 -41.26
CA PHE A 296 -22.33 5.29 -42.40
C PHE A 296 -21.89 6.45 -43.29
N ILE A 297 -21.52 7.59 -42.70
CA ILE A 297 -21.11 8.80 -43.43
C ILE A 297 -19.79 8.57 -44.18
N LEU A 298 -18.80 7.96 -43.54
CA LEU A 298 -17.47 7.80 -44.10
C LEU A 298 -17.34 6.57 -45.01
N LYS A 299 -18.20 5.55 -44.84
CA LYS A 299 -18.32 4.30 -45.61
C LYS A 299 -17.03 3.87 -46.34
N ASP A 300 -16.84 4.29 -47.58
CA ASP A 300 -15.71 3.87 -48.42
C ASP A 300 -14.36 4.33 -47.86
N LYS A 301 -14.28 5.55 -47.29
CA LYS A 301 -13.08 6.06 -46.60
C LYS A 301 -12.78 5.24 -45.34
N TYR A 302 -13.82 4.80 -44.62
CA TYR A 302 -13.70 4.01 -43.40
C TYR A 302 -13.16 2.59 -43.71
N GLU A 303 -13.74 1.90 -44.69
CA GLU A 303 -13.28 0.58 -45.14
C GLU A 303 -11.86 0.63 -45.71
N LEU A 304 -11.53 1.68 -46.48
CA LEU A 304 -10.18 1.89 -46.97
C LEU A 304 -9.19 2.07 -45.81
N ALA A 305 -9.56 2.83 -44.77
CA ALA A 305 -8.71 3.01 -43.59
C ALA A 305 -8.50 1.70 -42.82
N LEU A 306 -9.54 0.89 -42.63
CA LEU A 306 -9.43 -0.44 -42.03
C LEU A 306 -8.48 -1.36 -42.80
N SER A 307 -8.53 -1.32 -44.14
CA SER A 307 -7.70 -2.16 -45.00
C SER A 307 -6.19 -1.93 -44.83
N LYS A 308 -5.79 -0.74 -44.37
CA LYS A 308 -4.37 -0.38 -44.12
C LYS A 308 -3.79 -1.10 -42.91
N ARG A 309 -4.62 -1.62 -42.01
CA ARG A 309 -4.20 -2.30 -40.76
C ARG A 309 -3.24 -1.44 -39.92
N GLU A 310 -3.55 -0.15 -39.84
CA GLU A 310 -2.82 0.83 -39.05
C GLU A 310 -3.82 1.57 -38.17
N VAL A 311 -3.38 2.00 -36.99
CA VAL A 311 -4.22 2.82 -36.10
C VAL A 311 -4.51 4.14 -36.81
N PHE A 312 -5.77 4.55 -36.85
CA PHE A 312 -6.17 5.81 -37.47
C PHE A 312 -7.18 6.57 -36.61
N TRP A 313 -7.27 7.86 -36.88
CA TRP A 313 -8.06 8.82 -36.12
C TRP A 313 -9.18 9.40 -36.98
N ILE A 314 -10.36 9.57 -36.39
CA ILE A 314 -11.50 10.30 -36.96
C ILE A 314 -11.73 11.50 -36.05
N ASN A 315 -11.23 12.67 -36.45
CA ASN A 315 -11.42 13.91 -35.71
C ASN A 315 -12.83 14.44 -35.97
N LEU A 316 -13.63 14.62 -34.92
CA LEU A 316 -14.93 15.29 -35.03
C LEU A 316 -14.78 16.81 -34.89
N TRP A 317 -13.85 17.22 -34.04
CA TRP A 317 -13.51 18.60 -33.80
C TRP A 317 -12.04 18.69 -33.38
N LYS A 318 -11.34 19.74 -33.84
CA LYS A 318 -9.96 20.03 -33.46
C LYS A 318 -9.73 21.54 -33.47
N ARG A 319 -9.01 22.04 -32.46
CA ARG A 319 -8.72 23.45 -32.24
C ARG A 319 -7.73 24.02 -33.25
N THR A 320 -6.67 23.28 -33.56
CA THR A 320 -5.60 23.73 -34.45
C THR A 320 -5.87 23.30 -35.89
N GLY A 321 -6.03 24.30 -36.76
CA GLY A 321 -6.47 24.16 -38.15
C GLY A 321 -5.54 23.35 -39.03
N VAL A 322 -6.09 22.26 -39.55
CA VAL A 322 -6.46 22.15 -40.97
C VAL A 322 -7.93 21.75 -40.90
N GLN A 323 -8.85 22.52 -41.49
CA GLN A 323 -10.25 22.10 -41.57
C GLN A 323 -10.29 20.75 -42.30
N THR A 324 -10.34 19.66 -41.55
CA THR A 324 -10.95 18.43 -42.06
C THR A 324 -12.40 18.80 -42.38
N GLU A 325 -12.89 18.39 -43.54
CA GLU A 325 -14.31 18.54 -43.92
C GLU A 325 -15.17 18.31 -42.68
N GLU A 326 -15.95 19.33 -42.28
CA GLU A 326 -16.73 19.27 -41.06
C GLU A 326 -17.72 18.11 -41.17
N ILE A 327 -17.52 17.07 -40.36
CA ILE A 327 -18.40 15.90 -40.40
C ILE A 327 -19.68 16.28 -39.67
N ILE A 328 -20.80 16.33 -40.40
CA ILE A 328 -22.11 16.59 -39.83
C ILE A 328 -22.69 15.26 -39.33
N TYR A 329 -22.87 15.14 -38.02
CA TYR A 329 -23.45 13.98 -37.35
C TYR A 329 -24.57 14.41 -36.38
N LYS A 330 -25.46 13.47 -36.01
CA LYS A 330 -26.57 13.77 -35.10
C LYS A 330 -26.09 14.04 -33.68
N ASN A 331 -26.85 14.84 -32.94
CA ASN A 331 -26.60 15.14 -31.53
C ASN A 331 -25.22 15.76 -31.25
N ARG A 332 -24.67 16.52 -32.21
CA ARG A 332 -23.37 17.19 -32.06
C ARG A 332 -23.31 18.07 -30.82
N HIS A 333 -24.36 18.86 -30.58
CA HIS A 333 -24.40 19.79 -29.46
C HIS A 333 -24.41 19.08 -28.11
N GLU A 334 -25.11 17.96 -28.01
CA GLU A 334 -25.15 17.08 -26.85
C GLU A 334 -23.78 16.42 -26.62
N LEU A 335 -23.11 15.99 -27.70
CA LEU A 335 -21.77 15.39 -27.61
C LEU A 335 -20.75 16.42 -27.12
N GLU A 336 -20.80 17.64 -27.63
CA GLU A 336 -19.95 18.74 -27.19
C GLU A 336 -20.18 19.11 -25.71
N LYS A 337 -21.44 19.18 -25.27
CA LYS A 337 -21.80 19.34 -23.85
C LYS A 337 -21.21 18.23 -22.99
N MET A 338 -21.33 16.97 -23.43
CA MET A 338 -20.73 15.83 -22.74
C MET A 338 -19.21 15.97 -22.65
N VAL A 339 -18.54 16.33 -23.74
CA VAL A 339 -17.08 16.53 -23.78
C VAL A 339 -16.66 17.58 -22.75
N HIS A 340 -17.31 18.74 -22.71
CA HIS A 340 -17.02 19.78 -21.72
C HIS A 340 -17.29 19.31 -20.28
N SER A 341 -18.38 18.60 -20.05
CA SER A 341 -18.70 18.01 -18.74
C SER A 341 -17.64 17.02 -18.26
N LEU A 342 -17.16 16.13 -19.16
CA LEU A 342 -16.08 15.18 -18.84
C LEU A 342 -14.76 15.92 -18.60
N MET A 343 -14.47 16.96 -19.38
CA MET A 343 -13.29 17.79 -19.16
C MET A 343 -13.30 18.46 -17.80
N GLU A 344 -14.38 19.13 -17.42
CA GLU A 344 -14.53 19.79 -16.12
C GLU A 344 -14.43 18.81 -14.96
N LYS A 345 -14.94 17.58 -15.16
CA LYS A 345 -14.89 16.53 -14.15
C LYS A 345 -13.49 15.94 -13.94
N TYR A 346 -12.73 15.69 -15.01
CA TYR A 346 -11.47 14.94 -14.94
C TYR A 346 -10.21 15.82 -15.06
N TYR A 347 -10.38 17.07 -15.48
CA TYR A 347 -9.37 18.10 -15.46
C TYR A 347 -9.90 19.32 -14.70
N HIS A 348 -9.01 20.01 -13.99
CA HIS A 348 -9.32 21.33 -13.47
C HIS A 348 -9.47 22.27 -14.66
N SER A 349 -10.69 22.68 -15.01
CA SER A 349 -11.02 23.46 -16.23
C SER A 349 -10.18 24.74 -16.41
N ASN A 350 -9.66 25.29 -15.31
CA ASN A 350 -8.76 26.44 -15.30
C ASN A 350 -7.30 26.12 -15.66
N THR A 351 -6.93 24.86 -15.87
CA THR A 351 -5.54 24.42 -16.12
C THR A 351 -5.30 23.91 -17.55
N VAL A 352 -6.37 23.55 -18.27
CA VAL A 352 -6.28 22.96 -19.61
C VAL A 352 -7.21 23.64 -20.62
N LEU A 353 -6.90 23.51 -21.90
CA LEU A 353 -7.76 23.87 -23.03
C LEU A 353 -8.14 22.61 -23.81
N LEU A 354 -9.37 22.56 -24.31
CA LEU A 354 -9.81 21.50 -25.22
C LEU A 354 -9.02 21.64 -26.53
N ASP A 355 -8.35 20.57 -26.95
CA ASP A 355 -7.62 20.56 -28.22
C ASP A 355 -8.34 19.80 -29.32
N GLY A 356 -9.04 18.72 -28.99
CA GLY A 356 -9.78 17.94 -29.97
C GLY A 356 -10.59 16.81 -29.36
N TYR A 357 -11.56 16.28 -30.09
CA TYR A 357 -12.24 15.04 -29.74
C TYR A 357 -12.69 14.27 -30.98
N GLY A 358 -12.86 12.95 -30.83
CA GLY A 358 -13.20 12.07 -31.95
C GLY A 358 -13.04 10.59 -31.61
N TYR A 359 -12.77 9.77 -32.63
CA TYR A 359 -12.51 8.34 -32.46
C TYR A 359 -11.10 7.95 -32.89
N LEU A 360 -10.50 7.05 -32.13
CA LEU A 360 -9.29 6.32 -32.50
C LEU A 360 -9.68 4.86 -32.73
N LEU A 361 -9.24 4.30 -33.86
CA LEU A 361 -9.53 2.92 -34.21
C LEU A 361 -8.24 2.11 -34.30
N ASN A 362 -8.25 0.94 -33.67
CA ASN A 362 -7.21 -0.08 -33.81
C ASN A 362 -7.77 -1.27 -34.62
N PRO A 363 -7.48 -1.37 -35.94
CA PRO A 363 -8.02 -2.43 -36.79
C PRO A 363 -7.54 -3.82 -36.38
N ILE A 364 -8.28 -4.88 -36.75
CA ILE A 364 -7.86 -6.26 -36.50
C ILE A 364 -6.56 -6.52 -37.30
N ASN A 365 -5.60 -7.21 -36.70
CA ASN A 365 -4.26 -7.47 -37.24
C ASN A 365 -3.49 -6.19 -37.57
N SER A 366 -3.71 -5.11 -36.81
CA SER A 366 -2.95 -3.88 -36.95
C SER A 366 -1.48 -4.06 -36.60
N LYS A 367 -0.62 -3.18 -37.12
CA LYS A 367 0.78 -3.13 -36.69
C LYS A 367 0.89 -2.46 -35.32
N THR A 368 1.78 -2.98 -34.47
CA THR A 368 2.19 -2.30 -33.23
C THR A 368 2.85 -0.96 -33.56
N GLN A 369 2.42 0.11 -32.89
CA GLN A 369 3.04 1.43 -33.04
C GLN A 369 4.38 1.50 -32.29
N PRO A 370 5.32 2.37 -32.71
CA PRO A 370 6.45 2.71 -31.86
C PRO A 370 5.98 3.42 -30.58
N PHE A 371 6.81 3.37 -29.53
CA PHE A 371 6.58 4.22 -28.36
C PHE A 371 6.69 5.70 -28.77
N HIS A 372 5.67 6.48 -28.44
CA HIS A 372 5.51 7.88 -28.77
C HIS A 372 4.88 8.66 -27.60
N ILE A 373 4.86 9.98 -27.73
CA ILE A 373 4.08 10.91 -26.93
C ILE A 373 3.18 11.66 -27.90
N ASP A 374 1.90 11.80 -27.58
CA ASP A 374 0.95 12.53 -28.44
C ASP A 374 1.36 14.00 -28.55
N TYR A 375 1.82 14.41 -29.73
CA TYR A 375 2.30 15.76 -30.06
C TYR A 375 3.51 16.23 -29.24
N ASN A 376 3.34 16.46 -27.93
CA ASN A 376 4.40 16.85 -26.98
C ASN A 376 3.98 16.56 -25.52
N CYS A 377 4.85 16.86 -24.56
CA CYS A 377 4.62 16.58 -23.15
C CYS A 377 3.50 17.40 -22.47
N ASP A 378 2.94 18.40 -23.14
CA ASP A 378 1.85 19.24 -22.61
C ASP A 378 0.46 18.73 -22.98
N TYR A 379 0.38 17.59 -23.67
CA TYR A 379 -0.88 16.93 -24.04
C TYR A 379 -1.26 15.82 -23.06
N SER A 380 -2.56 15.72 -22.82
CA SER A 380 -3.21 14.65 -22.06
C SER A 380 -4.52 14.29 -22.75
N SER A 381 -4.96 13.05 -22.62
CA SER A 381 -6.18 12.59 -23.27
C SER A 381 -7.05 11.76 -22.33
N LEU A 382 -8.36 11.93 -22.44
CA LEU A 382 -9.32 10.94 -21.96
C LEU A 382 -9.60 9.97 -23.11
N PHE A 383 -9.49 8.68 -22.83
CA PHE A 383 -9.90 7.60 -23.72
C PHE A 383 -11.08 6.86 -23.12
N ILE A 384 -12.09 6.59 -23.94
CA ILE A 384 -13.29 5.84 -23.57
C ILE A 384 -13.43 4.69 -24.57
N PRO A 385 -13.01 3.47 -24.22
CA PRO A 385 -13.05 2.35 -25.15
C PRO A 385 -14.50 1.88 -25.33
N LEU A 386 -14.97 1.74 -26.57
CA LEU A 386 -16.33 1.29 -26.85
C LEU A 386 -16.47 -0.24 -26.73
N VAL A 387 -15.33 -0.94 -26.68
CA VAL A 387 -15.21 -2.39 -26.49
C VAL A 387 -14.16 -2.66 -25.40
N PRO A 388 -14.17 -3.83 -24.73
CA PRO A 388 -13.17 -4.14 -23.70
C PRO A 388 -11.72 -4.07 -24.23
N LEU A 389 -10.82 -3.53 -23.41
CA LEU A 389 -9.38 -3.59 -23.63
C LEU A 389 -8.83 -4.87 -23.01
N SER A 390 -8.18 -5.71 -23.82
CA SER A 390 -7.67 -7.03 -23.46
C SER A 390 -6.13 -7.06 -23.48
N ALA A 391 -5.54 -8.23 -23.18
CA ALA A 391 -4.11 -8.46 -23.40
C ALA A 391 -3.72 -8.37 -24.89
N ASP A 392 -4.69 -8.56 -25.79
CA ASP A 392 -4.46 -8.77 -27.21
C ASP A 392 -4.82 -7.57 -28.07
N ASN A 393 -5.44 -6.53 -27.51
CA ASN A 393 -5.90 -5.39 -28.31
C ASN A 393 -5.56 -4.01 -27.72
N SER A 394 -4.84 -3.89 -26.60
CA SER A 394 -4.83 -2.68 -25.76
C SER A 394 -3.73 -1.64 -26.08
N VAL A 395 -3.37 -0.81 -25.10
CA VAL A 395 -2.33 0.21 -25.16
C VAL A 395 -1.28 -0.14 -24.12
N GLN A 396 0.00 -0.06 -24.51
CA GLN A 396 1.13 -0.17 -23.60
C GLN A 396 1.68 1.22 -23.29
N TYR A 397 2.15 1.41 -22.06
CA TYR A 397 2.76 2.66 -21.63
C TYR A 397 3.95 2.41 -20.70
N ILE A 398 4.88 3.36 -20.69
CA ILE A 398 6.09 3.29 -19.86
C ILE A 398 5.87 4.12 -18.60
N ILE A 399 6.16 3.51 -17.46
CA ILE A 399 6.38 4.23 -16.21
C ILE A 399 7.90 4.29 -15.99
N PRO A 400 8.53 5.46 -16.16
CA PRO A 400 9.95 5.62 -15.89
C PRO A 400 10.22 5.49 -14.39
N SER A 401 11.48 5.26 -14.05
CA SER A 401 11.95 5.37 -12.67
C SER A 401 11.62 6.76 -12.10
N PRO A 402 11.18 6.87 -10.83
CA PRO A 402 10.92 8.17 -10.20
C PRO A 402 12.19 9.03 -10.07
N PHE A 403 13.36 8.44 -10.28
CA PHE A 403 14.67 9.10 -10.26
C PHE A 403 15.22 9.35 -11.67
N ILE A 404 14.35 9.45 -12.68
CA ILE A 404 14.80 9.72 -14.04
C ILE A 404 15.37 11.14 -14.14
N ASP A 405 16.57 11.23 -14.69
CA ASP A 405 17.22 12.50 -15.01
C ASP A 405 16.39 13.26 -16.08
N SER A 406 16.09 14.53 -15.82
CA SER A 406 15.21 15.33 -16.67
C SER A 406 15.81 15.65 -18.04
N ASP A 407 17.13 15.83 -18.13
CA ASP A 407 17.83 16.07 -19.38
C ASP A 407 17.87 14.79 -20.23
N LEU A 408 18.08 13.64 -19.58
CA LEU A 408 17.98 12.34 -20.23
C LEU A 408 16.58 12.08 -20.77
N PHE A 409 15.54 12.37 -19.98
CA PHE A 409 14.16 12.25 -20.45
C PHE A 409 13.92 13.14 -21.66
N ARG A 410 14.32 14.42 -21.59
CA ARG A 410 14.18 15.37 -22.70
C ARG A 410 14.90 14.91 -23.97
N GLU A 411 16.11 14.37 -23.85
CA GLU A 411 16.85 13.85 -25.00
C GLU A 411 16.18 12.59 -25.57
N ALA A 412 15.70 11.69 -24.72
CA ALA A 412 14.99 10.48 -25.14
C ALA A 412 13.65 10.79 -25.82
N THR A 413 12.99 11.88 -25.42
CA THR A 413 11.70 12.34 -25.97
C THR A 413 11.84 13.46 -27.01
N LYS A 414 13.05 13.77 -27.47
CA LYS A 414 13.31 14.85 -28.44
C LYS A 414 12.53 14.66 -29.75
N ASN A 415 12.30 13.41 -30.14
CA ASN A 415 11.36 13.06 -31.20
C ASN A 415 10.15 12.36 -30.56
N CYS A 416 9.04 13.09 -30.41
CA CYS A 416 7.84 12.58 -29.76
C CYS A 416 7.18 11.41 -30.52
N ASP A 417 7.36 11.30 -31.84
CA ASP A 417 6.80 10.18 -32.63
C ASP A 417 7.59 8.87 -32.49
N LYS A 418 8.84 8.95 -31.98
CA LYS A 418 9.72 7.80 -31.85
C LYS A 418 10.68 7.97 -30.67
N ILE A 419 10.19 7.61 -29.48
CA ILE A 419 10.94 7.71 -28.24
C ILE A 419 12.11 6.73 -28.22
N ASN A 420 13.30 7.20 -27.83
CA ASN A 420 14.47 6.35 -27.66
C ASN A 420 14.45 5.65 -26.30
N VAL A 421 13.66 4.57 -26.20
CA VAL A 421 13.50 3.81 -24.96
C VAL A 421 14.81 3.19 -24.45
N SER A 422 15.75 2.85 -25.35
CA SER A 422 17.06 2.34 -24.96
C SER A 422 17.90 3.39 -24.23
N LEU A 423 17.75 4.67 -24.58
CA LEU A 423 18.41 5.76 -23.87
C LEU A 423 17.88 5.91 -22.44
N LEU A 424 16.58 5.67 -22.22
CA LEU A 424 15.98 5.67 -20.89
C LEU A 424 16.61 4.61 -19.96
N LEU A 425 17.11 3.48 -20.50
CA LEU A 425 17.79 2.43 -19.72
C LEU A 425 19.26 2.73 -19.44
N LYS A 426 19.94 3.53 -20.27
CA LYS A 426 21.40 3.66 -20.20
C LYS A 426 21.89 4.22 -18.85
N ASN A 427 21.05 4.99 -18.16
CA ASN A 427 21.34 5.58 -16.85
C ASN A 427 20.32 5.16 -15.76
N GLN A 428 19.45 4.17 -16.03
CA GLN A 428 18.45 3.67 -15.09
C GLN A 428 18.51 2.15 -15.04
N ASN A 429 18.43 1.57 -13.85
CA ASN A 429 18.43 0.11 -13.72
C ASN A 429 17.21 -0.54 -14.36
N TYR A 430 16.08 0.18 -14.49
CA TYR A 430 14.84 -0.33 -15.10
C TYR A 430 13.87 0.80 -15.49
N TYR A 431 12.91 0.46 -16.36
CA TYR A 431 11.59 1.10 -16.46
C TYR A 431 10.52 0.01 -16.50
N SER A 432 9.26 0.34 -16.17
CA SER A 432 8.15 -0.61 -16.25
C SER A 432 7.33 -0.35 -17.51
N VAL A 433 7.18 -1.37 -18.36
CA VAL A 433 6.13 -1.36 -19.41
C VAL A 433 4.88 -1.94 -18.81
N ARG A 434 3.79 -1.18 -18.84
CA ARG A 434 2.48 -1.62 -18.40
C ARG A 434 1.52 -1.65 -19.57
N GLN A 435 0.43 -2.38 -19.39
CA GLN A 435 -0.61 -2.53 -20.40
C GLN A 435 -1.96 -2.19 -19.78
N CYS A 436 -2.74 -1.34 -20.46
CA CYS A 436 -4.02 -0.86 -19.96
C CYS A 436 -5.15 -1.84 -20.35
N ILE A 437 -5.67 -2.57 -19.36
CA ILE A 437 -6.78 -3.53 -19.52
C ILE A 437 -8.01 -2.94 -18.82
N SER A 438 -9.15 -2.93 -19.49
CA SER A 438 -10.37 -2.35 -18.95
C SER A 438 -11.63 -2.88 -19.61
N ASN A 439 -12.77 -2.76 -18.92
CA ASN A 439 -14.08 -2.93 -19.55
C ASN A 439 -14.36 -1.80 -20.56
N SER A 440 -15.40 -1.98 -21.38
CA SER A 440 -15.92 -0.91 -22.23
C SER A 440 -16.51 0.23 -21.39
N PHE A 441 -16.55 1.41 -21.99
CA PHE A 441 -17.14 2.64 -21.46
C PHE A 441 -16.59 3.12 -20.13
N VAL A 442 -15.39 2.70 -19.72
CA VAL A 442 -14.68 3.34 -18.62
C VAL A 442 -13.95 4.57 -19.11
N VAL A 443 -13.80 5.59 -18.26
CA VAL A 443 -12.95 6.73 -18.60
C VAL A 443 -11.52 6.41 -18.20
N LEU A 444 -10.62 6.41 -19.17
CA LEU A 444 -9.18 6.23 -19.00
C LEU A 444 -8.50 7.58 -19.21
N LYS A 445 -7.91 8.16 -18.17
CA LYS A 445 -7.13 9.39 -18.32
C LYS A 445 -5.67 9.03 -18.53
N MET A 446 -5.13 9.44 -19.66
CA MET A 446 -3.70 9.39 -19.93
C MET A 446 -3.05 10.69 -19.46
N ASP A 447 -2.15 10.62 -18.50
CA ASP A 447 -1.49 11.81 -17.95
C ASP A 447 -0.54 12.47 -18.96
N PHE A 448 -0.16 13.72 -18.63
CA PHE A 448 0.67 14.55 -19.49
C PHE A 448 2.02 13.92 -19.83
N GLY A 449 2.35 13.90 -21.12
CA GLY A 449 3.63 13.39 -21.62
C GLY A 449 3.83 11.88 -21.43
N THR A 450 2.75 11.11 -21.23
CA THR A 450 2.81 9.65 -21.09
C THR A 450 3.40 9.02 -22.36
N ILE A 451 4.53 8.31 -22.21
CA ILE A 451 5.12 7.51 -23.29
C ILE A 451 4.29 6.25 -23.47
N HIS A 452 3.69 6.07 -24.65
CA HIS A 452 2.76 4.97 -24.91
C HIS A 452 2.82 4.48 -26.36
N ARG A 453 2.14 3.36 -26.64
CA ARG A 453 1.92 2.79 -27.97
C ARG A 453 0.66 1.93 -28.01
N ALA A 454 -0.06 1.92 -29.11
CA ALA A 454 -1.01 0.83 -29.38
C ALA A 454 -0.24 -0.45 -29.72
N ILE A 455 -0.70 -1.58 -29.17
CA ILE A 455 -0.24 -2.90 -29.62
C ILE A 455 -1.07 -3.38 -30.81
N SER A 456 -0.51 -4.32 -31.58
CA SER A 456 -1.25 -5.09 -32.58
C SER A 456 -2.54 -5.65 -31.97
N ASN A 457 -3.65 -5.48 -32.67
CA ASN A 457 -4.95 -6.00 -32.25
C ASN A 457 -5.16 -7.42 -32.79
N HIS A 458 -5.09 -8.41 -31.91
CA HIS A 458 -5.32 -9.83 -32.21
C HIS A 458 -6.72 -10.33 -31.81
N ASP A 459 -7.62 -9.43 -31.36
CA ASP A 459 -9.01 -9.79 -31.09
C ASP A 459 -9.83 -9.99 -32.38
N THR A 460 -11.06 -10.49 -32.22
CA THR A 460 -11.99 -10.73 -33.33
C THR A 460 -12.77 -9.49 -33.78
N TYR A 461 -12.47 -8.31 -33.23
CA TYR A 461 -13.18 -7.06 -33.50
C TYR A 461 -12.22 -5.87 -33.63
N HIS A 462 -12.61 -4.87 -34.44
CA HIS A 462 -11.94 -3.57 -34.44
C HIS A 462 -12.16 -2.90 -33.09
N ARG A 463 -11.14 -2.22 -32.57
CA ARG A 463 -11.21 -1.56 -31.27
C ARG A 463 -11.34 -0.04 -31.42
N PRO A 464 -12.57 0.50 -31.44
CA PRO A 464 -12.81 1.93 -31.35
C PRO A 464 -12.69 2.45 -29.93
N MET A 465 -12.08 3.62 -29.79
CA MET A 465 -12.06 4.41 -28.56
C MET A 465 -12.47 5.84 -28.88
N PHE A 466 -13.41 6.40 -28.12
CA PHE A 466 -13.66 7.83 -28.15
C PHE A 466 -12.53 8.53 -27.38
N TYR A 467 -12.00 9.64 -27.89
CA TYR A 467 -10.98 10.42 -27.20
C TYR A 467 -11.37 11.88 -27.03
N ILE A 468 -10.86 12.48 -25.96
CA ILE A 468 -10.89 13.92 -25.68
C ILE A 468 -9.46 14.34 -25.36
N SER A 469 -8.85 15.11 -26.25
CA SER A 469 -7.50 15.64 -26.10
C SER A 469 -7.52 17.04 -25.51
N VAL A 470 -6.65 17.29 -24.54
CA VAL A 470 -6.48 18.58 -23.88
C VAL A 470 -5.00 18.96 -23.84
N ILE A 471 -4.74 20.27 -23.78
CA ILE A 471 -3.39 20.85 -23.66
C ILE A 471 -3.33 21.79 -22.46
N ARG A 472 -2.18 21.94 -21.81
CA ARG A 472 -2.00 22.90 -20.71
C ARG A 472 -2.21 24.35 -21.17
N LYS A 473 -2.92 25.13 -20.35
CA LYS A 473 -3.21 26.56 -20.60
C LYS A 473 -1.97 27.46 -20.68
N ASN A 474 -0.86 27.07 -20.05
CA ASN A 474 0.38 27.85 -20.04
C ASN A 474 1.51 27.17 -20.82
N SER A 475 1.20 26.27 -21.76
CA SER A 475 2.23 25.63 -22.57
C SER A 475 2.94 26.70 -23.42
N PRO A 476 4.29 26.78 -23.38
CA PRO A 476 5.05 27.73 -24.20
C PRO A 476 4.83 27.53 -25.71
N ASN A 477 4.31 26.37 -26.12
CA ASN A 477 3.98 26.06 -27.50
C ASN A 477 2.60 26.60 -27.96
N GLN A 478 1.88 27.35 -27.12
CA GLN A 478 0.60 27.96 -27.52
C GLN A 478 0.73 29.10 -28.53
N THR A 479 1.89 29.74 -28.66
CA THR A 479 2.04 31.04 -29.34
C THR A 479 1.94 31.00 -30.87
N ASN A 480 1.62 29.86 -31.49
CA ASN A 480 1.44 29.75 -32.95
C ASN A 480 -0.03 29.57 -33.37
N ILE A 481 -0.99 29.81 -32.48
CA ILE A 481 -2.41 29.81 -32.83
C ILE A 481 -2.80 31.23 -33.25
N PRO A 482 -3.42 31.43 -34.43
CA PRO A 482 -3.91 32.74 -34.83
C PRO A 482 -4.88 33.26 -33.76
N ASP A 483 -4.61 34.46 -33.27
CA ASP A 483 -5.42 35.18 -32.30
C ASP A 483 -6.91 35.16 -32.73
N GLU A 484 -7.84 35.01 -31.77
CA GLU A 484 -9.29 34.87 -32.03
C GLU A 484 -9.87 36.05 -32.84
N SER A 485 -9.17 37.19 -32.87
CA SER A 485 -9.48 38.34 -33.73
C SER A 485 -9.46 38.04 -35.24
N LEU A 486 -8.71 37.01 -35.68
CA LEU A 486 -8.70 36.59 -37.08
C LEU A 486 -9.96 35.79 -37.46
N ILE A 487 -10.59 35.09 -36.50
CA ILE A 487 -11.80 34.28 -36.72
C ILE A 487 -13.04 35.18 -36.85
N GLU A 488 -13.08 36.33 -36.17
CA GLU A 488 -14.13 37.34 -36.40
C GLU A 488 -14.04 38.02 -37.77
N THR A 489 -12.83 38.09 -38.36
CA THR A 489 -12.65 38.66 -39.70
C THR A 489 -13.16 37.72 -40.78
N ILE A 490 -13.03 36.40 -40.62
CA ILE A 490 -13.54 35.40 -41.58
C ILE A 490 -15.08 35.24 -41.50
N LYS A 491 -15.71 35.56 -40.36
CA LYS A 491 -17.18 35.55 -40.24
C LYS A 491 -17.87 36.78 -40.85
N LYS A 492 -17.12 37.78 -41.32
CA LYS A 492 -17.69 38.98 -41.98
C LYS A 492 -17.69 38.93 -43.52
N ASP A 493 -17.00 37.96 -44.11
CA ASP A 493 -16.92 37.77 -45.58
C ASP A 493 -17.58 36.47 -46.08
N LEU A 494 -18.45 35.86 -45.26
CA LEU A 494 -19.48 34.88 -45.64
C LEU A 494 -20.85 35.45 -45.27
#